data_AF-A0A423UP15-F1
#
_entry.id   AF-A0A423UP15-F1
#
_cell.length_a   1.000
_cell.length_b   1.000
_cell.length_c   1.000
_cell.angle_alpha   90.00
_cell.angle_beta   90.00
_cell.angle_gamma   90.00
#
_symmetry.space_group_name_H-M   'P 1'
#
loop_
_entity.id
_entity.type
_entity.pdbx_description
1 polymer ?
#
loop_
_entity_poly.entity_id
_entity_poly.type
_entity_poly.pdbx_seq_one_letter_code
_entity_poly.pdbx_strand_id
1 'polypeptide(L)'
;MSRKKLYARVGIGVGAVALLTCVFLVAMAVGDLGRLRQGIEKGFDLRGSYQLPESRGEYLSFQVFDEERTWEAWNGGEAKPARGTIGATDDPNCYLLLDEAGAEAGWVHLAVADCDGTGTLYVRYGDGNLVEMRKVSTAPLYFK
;
A
#
# COMPACT_ATOMS: atom_id res chain seq x y z
N MET A 1 -12.19 6.87 62.84
CA MET A 1 -11.48 6.88 61.53
C MET A 1 -12.54 6.88 60.43
N SER A 2 -12.62 7.93 59.60
CA SER A 2 -13.78 8.22 58.74
C SER A 2 -13.85 7.37 57.45
N ARG A 3 -15.03 6.80 57.15
CA ARG A 3 -15.36 6.00 55.94
C ARG A 3 -15.00 6.68 54.60
N LYS A 4 -14.77 8.00 54.62
CA LYS A 4 -14.35 8.80 53.47
C LYS A 4 -13.00 8.38 52.86
N LYS A 5 -12.11 7.74 53.63
CA LYS A 5 -10.79 7.29 53.13
C LYS A 5 -10.81 5.96 52.36
N LEU A 6 -11.88 5.15 52.49
CA LEU A 6 -11.96 3.83 51.85
C LEU A 6 -12.42 3.92 50.39
N TYR A 7 -13.37 4.81 50.08
CA TYR A 7 -13.85 5.06 48.71
C TYR A 7 -12.77 5.65 47.79
N ALA A 8 -11.84 6.43 48.32
CA ALA A 8 -10.73 7.01 47.56
C ALA A 8 -9.74 5.95 47.03
N ARG A 9 -9.58 4.80 47.70
CA ARG A 9 -8.69 3.71 47.25
C ARG A 9 -9.36 2.79 46.24
N VAL A 10 -10.66 2.56 46.35
CA VAL A 10 -11.43 1.73 45.40
C VAL A 10 -11.70 2.50 44.09
N GLY A 11 -11.88 3.82 44.15
CA GLY A 11 -12.06 4.68 42.96
C GLY A 11 -10.82 4.76 42.06
N ILE A 12 -9.61 4.68 42.62
CA ILE A 12 -8.35 4.67 41.84
C ILE A 12 -8.18 3.35 41.07
N GLY A 13 -8.61 2.21 41.63
CA GLY A 13 -8.53 0.91 40.97
C GLY A 13 -9.45 0.81 39.75
N VAL A 14 -10.71 1.22 39.88
CA VAL A 14 -11.67 1.19 38.76
C VAL A 14 -11.31 2.23 37.70
N GLY A 15 -10.88 3.43 38.13
CA GLY A 15 -10.43 4.48 37.22
C GLY A 15 -9.18 4.10 36.43
N ALA A 16 -8.18 3.50 37.08
CA ALA A 16 -6.95 3.07 36.43
C ALA A 16 -7.17 1.87 35.49
N VAL A 17 -8.04 0.92 35.86
CA VAL A 17 -8.43 -0.18 34.97
C VAL A 17 -9.16 0.38 33.75
N ALA A 18 -10.15 1.26 33.92
CA ALA A 18 -10.86 1.88 32.79
C ALA A 18 -9.92 2.70 31.89
N LEU A 19 -8.92 3.39 32.46
CA LEU A 19 -7.89 4.10 31.70
C LEU A 19 -7.01 3.13 30.91
N LEU A 20 -6.58 2.02 31.51
CA LEU A 20 -5.84 0.96 30.83
C LEU A 20 -6.69 0.32 29.72
N THR A 21 -7.98 0.08 29.94
CA THR A 21 -8.88 -0.44 28.89
C THR A 21 -9.05 0.58 27.77
N CYS A 22 -9.18 1.87 28.07
CA CYS A 22 -9.23 2.92 27.05
C CYS A 22 -7.92 3.00 26.25
N VAL A 23 -6.75 2.94 26.91
CA VAL A 23 -5.44 2.89 26.23
C VAL A 23 -5.30 1.64 25.38
N PHE A 24 -5.79 0.49 25.85
CA PHE A 24 -5.78 -0.77 25.11
C PHE A 24 -6.76 -0.74 23.92
N LEU A 25 -7.94 -0.15 24.09
CA LEU A 25 -8.91 0.08 23.02
C LEU A 25 -8.41 1.08 21.98
N VAL A 26 -7.68 2.12 22.40
CA VAL A 26 -6.96 3.05 21.51
C VAL A 26 -5.85 2.31 20.76
N ALA A 27 -5.06 1.46 21.44
CA ALA A 27 -4.04 0.64 20.79
C ALA A 27 -4.62 -0.38 19.79
N MET A 28 -5.86 -0.86 20.01
CA MET A 28 -6.59 -1.71 19.08
C MET A 28 -7.24 -0.91 17.93
N ALA A 29 -7.64 0.34 18.18
CA ALA A 29 -8.07 1.29 17.15
C ALA A 29 -6.91 1.78 16.28
N VAL A 30 -5.67 1.60 16.74
CA VAL A 30 -4.40 1.80 15.99
C VAL A 30 -4.09 0.60 15.07
N GLY A 31 -5.13 -0.10 14.58
CA GLY A 31 -5.01 -1.14 13.54
C GLY A 31 -4.28 -0.65 12.28
N ASP A 32 -4.33 0.67 12.03
CA ASP A 32 -3.62 1.32 10.93
C ASP A 32 -2.10 1.29 11.10
N LEU A 33 -1.56 1.43 12.32
CA LEU A 33 -0.11 1.39 12.52
C LEU A 33 0.43 -0.02 12.38
N GLY A 34 -0.34 -1.05 12.79
CA GLY A 34 0.01 -2.44 12.58
C GLY A 34 0.10 -2.79 11.09
N ARG A 35 -0.90 -2.38 10.30
CA ARG A 35 -0.93 -2.58 8.85
C ARG A 35 0.17 -1.79 8.14
N LEU A 36 0.37 -0.52 8.53
CA LEU A 36 1.44 0.32 7.99
C LEU A 36 2.82 -0.28 8.28
N ARG A 37 3.08 -0.65 9.54
CA ARG A 37 4.34 -1.30 9.94
C ARG A 37 4.55 -2.60 9.18
N GLN A 38 3.53 -3.45 9.11
CA GLN A 38 3.62 -4.71 8.38
C GLN A 38 3.90 -4.45 6.89
N GLY A 39 3.30 -3.45 6.27
CA GLY A 39 3.55 -3.13 4.86
C GLY A 39 4.92 -2.48 4.60
N ILE A 40 5.45 -1.72 5.56
CA ILE A 40 6.85 -1.24 5.50
C ILE A 40 7.81 -2.43 5.61
N GLU A 41 7.58 -3.35 6.55
CA GLU A 41 8.47 -4.49 6.81
C GLU A 41 8.37 -5.61 5.76
N LYS A 42 7.17 -5.85 5.21
CA LYS A 42 6.87 -7.02 4.35
C LYS A 42 6.40 -6.68 2.94
N GLY A 43 6.15 -5.40 2.66
CA GLY A 43 5.58 -4.94 1.40
C GLY A 43 4.07 -4.69 1.50
N PHE A 44 3.62 -3.62 0.85
CA PHE A 44 2.21 -3.31 0.66
C PHE A 44 1.62 -4.11 -0.52
N ASP A 45 0.29 -4.21 -0.57
CA ASP A 45 -0.38 -4.90 -1.67
C ASP A 45 -0.32 -4.08 -2.97
N LEU A 46 0.58 -4.49 -3.86
CA LEU A 46 0.76 -3.93 -5.20
C LEU A 46 -0.39 -4.28 -6.15
N ARG A 47 -1.15 -5.35 -5.90
CA ARG A 47 -2.17 -5.84 -6.84
C ARG A 47 -3.24 -4.77 -7.09
N GLY A 48 -3.56 -4.56 -8.37
CA GLY A 48 -4.64 -3.64 -8.76
C GLY A 48 -4.26 -2.78 -9.96
N SER A 49 -5.01 -1.71 -10.17
CA SER A 49 -4.75 -0.73 -11.23
C SER A 49 -4.53 0.66 -10.67
N TYR A 50 -3.64 1.38 -11.33
CA TYR A 50 -3.13 2.69 -10.97
C TYR A 50 -3.28 3.62 -12.17
N GLN A 51 -3.65 4.86 -11.91
CA GLN A 51 -3.86 5.86 -12.95
C GLN A 51 -2.99 7.09 -12.67
N LEU A 52 -2.42 7.67 -13.73
CA LEU A 52 -1.74 8.95 -13.64
C LEU A 52 -2.78 10.04 -13.34
N PRO A 53 -2.60 10.85 -12.27
CA PRO A 53 -3.47 11.99 -11.98
C PRO A 53 -3.58 12.88 -13.22
N GLU A 54 -4.78 13.36 -13.51
CA GLU A 54 -5.07 14.25 -14.65
C GLU A 54 -4.99 13.61 -16.05
N SER A 55 -4.55 12.35 -16.19
CA SER A 55 -4.60 11.64 -17.47
C SER A 55 -6.01 11.09 -17.76
N ARG A 56 -6.40 11.08 -19.04
CA ARG A 56 -7.68 10.50 -19.52
C ARG A 56 -7.61 9.02 -19.89
N GLY A 57 -6.51 8.32 -19.62
CA GLY A 57 -6.40 6.92 -19.99
C GLY A 57 -5.06 6.25 -19.79
N GLU A 58 -4.13 6.84 -19.02
CA GLU A 58 -2.86 6.18 -18.74
C GLU A 58 -2.96 5.33 -17.48
N TYR A 59 -2.81 4.02 -17.64
CA TYR A 59 -2.98 3.06 -16.58
C TYR A 59 -1.76 2.15 -16.45
N LEU A 60 -1.46 1.78 -15.22
CA LEU A 60 -0.54 0.70 -14.89
C LEU A 60 -1.30 -0.31 -14.04
N SER A 61 -1.26 -1.57 -14.43
CA SER A 61 -1.96 -2.65 -13.76
C SER A 61 -0.98 -3.74 -13.35
N PHE A 62 -1.15 -4.26 -12.13
CA PHE A 62 -0.31 -5.32 -11.57
C PHE A 62 -1.16 -6.54 -11.24
N GLN A 63 -0.81 -7.66 -11.85
CA GLN A 63 -1.42 -8.96 -11.62
C GLN A 63 -0.46 -9.78 -10.76
N VAL A 64 -0.76 -9.86 -9.46
CA VAL A 64 0.04 -10.60 -8.48
C VAL A 64 -0.81 -11.73 -7.93
N PHE A 65 -0.45 -12.96 -8.30
CA PHE A 65 -1.12 -14.20 -7.89
C PHE A 65 -0.07 -15.22 -7.47
N ASP A 66 0.01 -15.53 -6.17
CA ASP A 66 0.99 -16.45 -5.60
C ASP A 66 2.44 -16.16 -6.07
N GLU A 67 2.96 -16.96 -7.00
CA GLU A 67 4.31 -16.84 -7.56
C GLU A 67 4.35 -16.02 -8.86
N GLU A 68 3.23 -15.88 -9.56
CA GLU A 68 3.16 -15.15 -10.82
C GLU A 68 2.92 -13.65 -10.56
N ARG A 69 3.84 -12.84 -11.07
CA ARG A 69 3.83 -11.39 -10.90
C ARG A 69 4.06 -10.72 -12.24
N THR A 70 3.00 -10.19 -12.81
CA THR A 70 3.03 -9.51 -14.11
C THR A 70 2.50 -8.10 -13.99
N TRP A 71 2.86 -7.29 -14.99
CA TRP A 71 2.40 -5.92 -15.12
C TRP A 71 1.97 -5.64 -16.55
N GLU A 72 1.03 -4.71 -16.70
CA GLU A 72 0.63 -4.16 -17.99
C GLU A 72 0.49 -2.65 -17.89
N ALA A 73 1.00 -1.92 -18.89
CA ALA A 73 0.87 -0.48 -19.01
C ALA A 73 0.09 -0.11 -20.28
N TRP A 74 -0.83 0.83 -20.11
CA TRP A 74 -1.64 1.40 -21.17
C TRP A 74 -1.42 2.90 -21.22
N ASN A 75 -1.14 3.44 -22.41
CA ASN A 75 -0.87 4.87 -22.61
C ASN A 75 -2.07 5.66 -23.13
N GLY A 76 -3.28 5.07 -23.16
CA GLY A 76 -4.50 5.74 -23.61
C GLY A 76 -4.69 5.82 -25.13
N GLY A 77 -3.76 5.31 -25.95
CA GLY A 77 -3.83 5.30 -27.43
C GLY A 77 -4.31 3.98 -28.05
N GLU A 78 -4.16 3.78 -29.36
CA GLU A 78 -4.47 2.49 -30.03
C GLU A 78 -3.28 1.51 -30.08
N ALA A 79 -2.15 1.87 -29.46
CA ALA A 79 -0.95 1.03 -29.45
C ALA A 79 -1.15 -0.22 -28.58
N LYS A 80 -0.48 -1.34 -28.92
CA LYS A 80 -0.49 -2.55 -28.08
C LYS A 80 -0.03 -2.20 -26.66
N PRO A 81 -0.73 -2.69 -25.60
CA PRO A 81 -0.28 -2.48 -24.23
C PRO A 81 1.11 -3.07 -24.01
N ALA A 82 1.97 -2.33 -23.31
CA ALA A 82 3.24 -2.85 -22.84
C ALA A 82 2.98 -3.81 -21.67
N ARG A 83 3.75 -4.89 -21.59
CA ARG A 83 3.58 -5.90 -20.54
C ARG A 83 4.88 -6.60 -20.22
N GLY A 84 4.91 -7.28 -19.09
CA GLY A 84 6.00 -8.17 -18.72
C GLY A 84 5.89 -8.65 -17.29
N THR A 85 7.03 -8.93 -16.67
CA THR A 85 7.12 -9.53 -15.34
C THR A 85 7.71 -8.58 -14.31
N ILE A 86 7.43 -8.85 -13.04
CA ILE A 86 7.92 -8.05 -11.92
C ILE A 86 9.15 -8.75 -11.33
N GLY A 87 10.30 -8.07 -11.37
CA GLY A 87 11.52 -8.49 -10.71
C GLY A 87 11.53 -8.13 -9.22
N ALA A 88 12.19 -8.96 -8.42
CA ALA A 88 12.39 -8.72 -6.99
C ALA A 88 13.51 -7.68 -6.75
N THR A 89 13.38 -6.91 -5.68
CA THR A 89 14.44 -6.04 -5.15
C THR A 89 14.61 -6.29 -3.65
N ASP A 90 15.67 -5.73 -3.06
CA ASP A 90 15.91 -5.84 -1.61
C ASP A 90 14.88 -5.08 -0.76
N ASP A 91 14.25 -4.04 -1.33
CA ASP A 91 13.16 -3.31 -0.69
C ASP A 91 11.82 -3.95 -1.07
N PRO A 92 11.00 -4.39 -0.08
CA PRO A 92 9.75 -5.09 -0.36
C PRO A 92 8.67 -4.22 -1.03
N ASN A 93 8.89 -2.90 -1.13
CA ASN A 93 8.02 -1.93 -1.79
C ASN A 93 8.63 -1.34 -3.07
N CYS A 94 9.87 -1.69 -3.41
CA CYS A 94 10.47 -1.40 -4.71
C CYS A 94 10.38 -2.62 -5.63
N TYR A 95 9.99 -2.39 -6.88
CA TYR A 95 9.87 -3.47 -7.87
C TYR A 95 10.49 -3.06 -9.19
N LEU A 96 11.22 -4.00 -9.81
CA LEU A 96 11.76 -3.84 -11.16
C LEU A 96 10.70 -4.29 -12.17
N LEU A 97 10.45 -3.49 -13.19
CA LEU A 97 9.59 -3.86 -14.31
C LEU A 97 10.46 -4.43 -15.42
N LEU A 98 10.27 -5.71 -15.73
CA LEU A 98 10.91 -6.37 -16.86
C LEU A 98 9.92 -6.45 -18.02
N ASP A 99 10.36 -6.19 -19.24
CA ASP A 99 9.54 -6.38 -20.44
C ASP A 99 9.37 -7.87 -20.80
N GLU A 100 8.63 -8.17 -21.88
CA GLU A 100 8.43 -9.54 -22.39
C GLU A 100 9.75 -10.26 -22.75
N ALA A 101 10.82 -9.53 -23.01
CA ALA A 101 12.16 -10.08 -23.32
C ALA A 101 13.04 -10.24 -22.06
N GLY A 102 12.56 -9.79 -20.89
CA GLY A 102 13.31 -9.81 -19.63
C GLY A 102 14.30 -8.64 -19.48
N ALA A 103 14.24 -7.62 -20.32
CA ALA A 103 15.03 -6.40 -20.17
C ALA A 103 14.36 -5.41 -19.21
N GLU A 104 15.17 -4.55 -18.58
CA GLU A 104 14.63 -3.50 -17.69
C GLU A 104 13.79 -2.50 -18.50
N ALA A 105 12.50 -2.44 -18.18
CA ALA A 105 11.55 -1.46 -18.71
C ALA A 105 11.37 -0.27 -17.76
N GLY A 106 11.66 -0.44 -16.47
CA GLY A 106 11.54 0.61 -15.47
C GLY A 106 11.52 0.07 -14.04
N TRP A 107 11.20 0.94 -13.09
CA TRP A 107 11.00 0.55 -11.70
C TRP A 107 9.85 1.31 -11.07
N VAL A 108 9.31 0.73 -10.01
CA VAL A 108 8.21 1.31 -9.25
C VAL A 108 8.48 1.22 -7.75
N HIS A 109 8.02 2.21 -7.00
CA HIS A 109 8.04 2.23 -5.55
C HIS A 109 6.64 2.53 -5.00
N LEU A 110 6.10 1.60 -4.22
CA LEU A 110 4.78 1.72 -3.61
C LEU A 110 4.89 2.33 -2.21
N ALA A 111 4.60 3.63 -2.11
CA ALA A 111 4.48 4.33 -0.84
C ALA A 111 3.02 4.31 -0.35
N VAL A 112 2.75 4.29 0.95
CA VAL A 112 1.38 4.44 1.49
C VAL A 112 1.14 5.86 2.00
N ALA A 113 -0.03 6.41 1.66
CA ALA A 113 -0.43 7.77 2.04
C ALA A 113 -1.68 7.82 2.94
N ASP A 114 -2.55 6.80 2.94
CA ASP A 114 -3.80 6.83 3.71
C ASP A 114 -4.01 5.63 4.65
N CYS A 115 -4.97 5.80 5.58
CA CYS A 115 -5.41 4.80 6.56
C CYS A 115 -6.08 3.58 5.91
N ASP A 116 -6.62 3.73 4.71
CA ASP A 116 -7.31 2.66 3.98
C ASP A 116 -6.32 1.70 3.30
N GLY A 117 -5.04 2.10 3.20
CA GLY A 117 -3.97 1.35 2.56
C GLY A 117 -3.88 1.61 1.05
N THR A 118 -4.48 2.70 0.57
CA THR A 118 -4.35 3.16 -0.81
C THR A 118 -2.97 3.77 -0.99
N GLY A 119 -2.08 3.00 -1.59
CA GLY A 119 -0.73 3.44 -1.88
C GLY A 119 -0.66 4.44 -3.04
N THR A 120 0.27 5.39 -2.91
CA THR A 120 0.79 6.20 -4.01
C THR A 120 1.94 5.45 -4.66
N LEU A 121 1.84 5.24 -5.98
CA LEU A 121 2.84 4.53 -6.75
C LEU A 121 3.73 5.53 -7.46
N TYR A 122 5.03 5.50 -7.18
CA TYR A 122 6.01 6.27 -7.94
C TYR A 122 6.59 5.38 -9.03
N VAL A 123 6.54 5.82 -10.28
CA VAL A 123 6.91 5.03 -11.45
C VAL A 123 7.96 5.78 -12.25
N ARG A 124 9.05 5.11 -12.60
CA ARG A 124 9.95 5.55 -13.67
C ARG A 124 9.97 4.49 -14.75
N TYR A 125 9.46 4.85 -15.93
CA TYR A 125 9.45 3.99 -17.11
C TYR A 125 10.52 4.45 -18.10
N GLY A 126 11.41 3.53 -18.51
CA GLY A 126 12.60 3.83 -19.32
C GLY A 126 13.45 4.96 -18.73
N ASP A 127 13.90 5.86 -19.60
CA ASP A 127 14.63 7.10 -19.25
C ASP A 127 13.69 8.27 -18.91
N GLY A 128 12.41 7.99 -18.67
CA GLY A 128 11.40 9.00 -18.37
C GLY A 128 11.56 9.65 -16.99
N ASN A 129 10.75 10.68 -16.75
CA ASN A 129 10.63 11.30 -15.43
C ASN A 129 9.92 10.35 -14.45
N LEU A 130 10.23 10.52 -13.16
CA LEU A 130 9.46 9.90 -12.09
C LEU A 130 8.05 10.51 -12.07
N VAL A 131 7.02 9.67 -12.16
CA VAL A 131 5.62 10.08 -12.10
C VAL A 131 4.91 9.45 -10.91
N GLU A 132 3.95 10.18 -10.36
CA GLU A 132 3.08 9.71 -9.28
C GLU A 132 1.80 9.13 -9.89
N MET A 133 1.42 7.91 -9.54
CA MET A 133 0.15 7.28 -9.93
C MET A 133 -0.65 6.87 -8.70
N ARG A 134 -1.98 6.98 -8.78
CA ARG A 134 -2.88 6.62 -7.68
C ARG A 134 -3.59 5.31 -7.95
N LYS A 135 -3.72 4.47 -6.92
CA LYS A 135 -4.53 3.24 -7.02
C LYS A 135 -5.99 3.62 -7.24
N VAL A 136 -6.59 3.11 -8.31
CA VAL A 136 -7.99 3.36 -8.69
C VAL A 136 -8.87 2.14 -8.51
N SER A 137 -8.28 0.94 -8.46
CA SER A 137 -8.98 -0.30 -8.15
C SER A 137 -8.03 -1.34 -7.57
N THR A 138 -8.52 -2.17 -6.65
CA THR A 138 -7.82 -3.36 -6.15
C THR A 138 -7.90 -4.53 -7.14
N ALA A 139 -8.83 -4.48 -8.10
CA ALA A 139 -8.89 -5.42 -9.20
C ALA A 139 -7.92 -4.98 -10.32
N PRO A 140 -7.03 -5.88 -10.78
CA PRO A 140 -6.20 -5.61 -11.95
C PRO A 140 -7.07 -5.43 -13.20
N LEU A 141 -6.59 -4.59 -14.11
CA LEU A 141 -7.10 -4.49 -15.47
C LEU A 141 -6.30 -5.43 -16.39
N TYR A 142 -6.93 -5.82 -17.50
CA TYR A 142 -6.31 -6.59 -18.57
C TYR A 142 -6.55 -5.84 -19.88
N PHE A 143 -5.48 -5.40 -20.51
CA PHE A 143 -5.56 -4.66 -21.76
C PHE A 143 -5.46 -5.64 -22.94
N LYS A 144 -6.37 -5.51 -23.90
CA LYS A 144 -6.42 -6.38 -25.09
C LYS A 144 -5.48 -5.90 -26.17
#